data_AF-A0A7S7TJW7-F1
#
_entry.id   AF-A0A7S7TJW7-F1
#
_cell.length_a   1.000
_cell.length_b   1.000
_cell.length_c   1.000
_cell.angle_alpha   90.00
_cell.angle_beta   90.00
_cell.angle_gamma   90.00
#
_symmetry.space_group_name_H-M   'P 1'
#
loop_
_entity.id
_entity.type
_entity.pdbx_description
1 polymer ?
#
loop_
_entity_poly.entity_id
_entity_poly.type
_entity_poly.pdbx_seq_one_letter_code
_entity_poly.pdbx_strand_id
1 'polypeptide(L)' 'MGGMDASLAQTAALHPKSLHSQLRYKRLERGRFLWPSPADGAITISPAQLGYLLSGIDWRNPQETWRPTSVG' A
#
# COMPACT_ATOMS: atom_id res chain seq x y z
N MET A 1 -59.57 5.51 15.55
CA MET A 1 -58.89 6.78 15.29
C MET A 1 -57.73 6.87 16.27
N GLY A 2 -56.55 6.42 15.86
CA GLY A 2 -55.38 6.28 16.74
C GLY A 2 -54.49 5.13 16.29
N GLY A 3 -53.24 5.44 15.98
CA GLY A 3 -52.21 4.46 15.62
C GLY A 3 -51.67 4.64 14.21
N MET A 4 -50.84 5.67 13.99
CA MET A 4 -49.86 5.74 12.89
C MET A 4 -48.94 6.95 13.11
N ASP A 5 -48.17 6.95 14.20
CA ASP A 5 -47.00 7.83 14.36
C ASP A 5 -45.71 6.99 14.42
N ALA A 6 -45.56 6.06 13.48
CA ALA A 6 -44.26 5.47 13.20
C ALA A 6 -43.37 6.53 12.54
N SER A 7 -42.80 7.41 13.38
CA SER A 7 -41.46 7.98 13.26
C SER A 7 -40.91 8.12 11.83
N LEU A 8 -41.35 9.16 11.11
CA LEU A 8 -40.64 9.68 9.93
C LEU A 8 -39.22 10.19 10.25
N ALA A 9 -38.82 10.19 11.53
CA ALA A 9 -37.51 10.66 12.00
C ALA A 9 -36.38 9.61 11.95
N GLN A 10 -36.61 8.39 11.45
CA GLN A 10 -35.57 7.34 11.45
C GLN A 10 -34.90 7.10 10.09
N THR A 11 -35.37 7.70 9.00
CA THR A 11 -34.96 7.30 7.62
C THR A 11 -33.92 8.21 6.96
N ALA A 12 -33.17 9.05 7.66
CA ALA A 12 -32.28 10.01 6.97
C ALA A 12 -30.98 10.41 7.68
N ALA A 13 -30.40 9.57 8.53
CA ALA A 13 -29.10 9.88 9.13
C ALA A 13 -28.14 8.69 9.19
N LEU A 14 -28.11 7.85 8.14
CA LEU A 14 -26.88 7.13 7.84
C LEU A 14 -25.90 8.14 7.22
N HIS A 15 -25.25 8.90 8.09
CA HIS A 15 -24.09 9.72 7.72
C HIS A 15 -23.07 8.81 7.02
N PRO A 16 -22.77 9.01 5.73
CA PRO A 16 -21.73 8.24 5.08
C PRO A 16 -20.41 8.61 5.77
N LYS A 17 -19.98 7.76 6.71
CA LYS A 17 -18.64 7.81 7.26
C LYS A 17 -17.71 7.58 6.08
N SER A 18 -17.18 8.67 5.55
CA SER A 18 -16.17 8.64 4.50
C SER A 18 -15.08 7.66 4.92
N LEU A 19 -14.91 6.60 4.12
CA LEU A 19 -13.80 5.66 4.27
C LEU A 19 -12.54 6.38 3.82
N HIS A 20 -11.87 7.09 4.73
CA HIS A 20 -10.56 7.66 4.42
C HIS A 20 -9.50 6.55 4.56
N SER A 21 -8.87 6.16 3.46
CA SER A 21 -7.65 5.33 3.50
C SER A 21 -6.41 6.22 3.61
N GLN A 22 -5.59 6.03 4.64
CA GLN A 22 -4.27 6.68 4.72
C GLN A 22 -3.25 5.90 3.89
N LEU A 23 -2.60 6.58 2.95
CA LEU A 23 -1.44 6.03 2.25
C LEU A 23 -0.20 6.06 3.17
N ARG A 24 0.47 4.91 3.32
CA ARG A 24 1.78 4.79 3.95
C ARG A 24 2.80 4.30 2.92
N TYR A 25 3.95 4.96 2.84
CA TYR A 25 5.05 4.55 1.97
C TYR A 25 6.39 4.70 2.70
N LYS A 26 7.38 3.88 2.35
CA LYS A 26 8.77 4.01 2.82
C LYS A 26 9.56 4.69 1.73
N ARG A 27 10.29 5.76 2.07
CA ARG A 27 11.22 6.37 1.13
C ARG A 27 12.46 5.49 1.03
N LEU A 28 12.94 5.28 -0.18
CA LEU A 28 14.26 4.70 -0.37
C LEU A 28 15.30 5.73 0.04
N GLU A 29 16.11 5.41 1.05
CA GLU A 29 17.26 6.24 1.43
C GLU A 29 18.39 6.15 0.39
N ARG A 30 18.46 5.04 -0.37
CA ARG A 30 19.43 4.79 -1.44
C ARG A 30 18.80 3.92 -2.53
N GLY A 31 19.14 4.20 -3.80
CA GLY A 31 18.70 3.42 -4.96
C GLY A 31 17.36 3.87 -5.57
N ARG A 32 16.98 3.27 -6.70
CA ARG A 32 15.69 3.43 -7.38
C ARG A 32 15.16 2.06 -7.80
N PHE A 33 13.85 1.86 -7.72
CA PHE A 33 13.25 0.66 -8.28
C PHE A 33 13.10 0.84 -9.79
N LEU A 34 13.68 -0.09 -10.55
CA LEU A 34 13.45 -0.20 -11.97
C LEU A 34 12.25 -1.11 -12.19
N TRP A 35 11.11 -0.48 -12.47
CA TRP A 35 9.92 -1.18 -12.92
C TRP A 35 10.02 -1.42 -14.43
N PRO A 36 9.96 -2.67 -14.91
CA PRO A 36 9.75 -2.91 -16.33
C PRO A 36 8.40 -2.33 -16.75
N SER A 37 8.24 -2.03 -18.04
CA SER A 37 6.91 -1.73 -18.57
C SER A 37 6.02 -2.97 -18.36
N PRO A 38 4.87 -2.84 -17.69
CA PRO A 38 3.98 -3.99 -17.50
C PRO A 38 3.37 -4.36 -18.86
N ALA A 39 3.65 -5.57 -19.33
CA ALA A 39 3.12 -6.06 -20.62
C ALA A 39 1.58 -6.04 -20.65
N ASP A 40 0.96 -6.39 -19.51
CA ASP A 40 -0.51 -6.48 -19.35
C ASP A 40 -1.06 -5.48 -18.31
N GLY A 41 -0.32 -4.41 -18.02
CA GLY A 41 -0.71 -3.41 -17.00
C GLY A 41 -0.45 -3.81 -15.53
N ALA A 42 -0.02 -5.05 -15.28
CA ALA A 42 0.40 -5.52 -13.95
C ALA A 42 1.73 -6.29 -14.01
N ILE A 43 2.45 -6.32 -12.88
CA ILE A 43 3.66 -7.13 -12.68
C ILE A 43 3.39 -8.05 -11.49
N THR A 44 3.45 -9.36 -11.72
CA THR A 44 3.40 -10.34 -10.64
C THR A 44 4.79 -10.45 -10.01
N ILE A 45 4.87 -10.33 -8.69
CA ILE A 45 6.10 -10.51 -7.92
C ILE A 45 5.91 -11.62 -6.89
N SER A 46 6.97 -12.40 -6.64
CA SER A 46 6.97 -13.41 -5.59
C SER A 46 7.10 -12.78 -4.19
N PRO A 47 6.75 -13.51 -3.11
CA PRO A 47 6.98 -13.02 -1.74
C PRO A 47 8.45 -12.66 -1.46
N ALA A 48 9.40 -13.41 -2.02
CA ALA A 48 10.83 -13.11 -1.90
C ALA A 48 11.21 -11.80 -2.60
N GLN A 49 10.66 -11.56 -3.80
CA GLN A 49 10.89 -10.33 -4.55
C GLN A 49 10.30 -9.10 -3.85
N LEU A 50 9.13 -9.24 -3.21
CA LEU A 50 8.58 -8.21 -2.35
C LEU A 50 9.52 -7.88 -1.18
N GLY A 51 10.13 -8.90 -0.56
CA GLY A 51 11.15 -8.73 0.47
C GLY A 51 12.34 -7.88 0.00
N TYR A 52 12.83 -8.11 -1.23
CA TYR A 52 13.93 -7.31 -1.81
C TYR A 52 13.56 -5.83 -1.95
N LEU A 53 12.35 -5.52 -2.42
CA LEU A 53 11.87 -4.15 -2.52
C LEU A 53 11.85 -3.46 -1.14
N LEU A 54 11.34 -4.13 -0.11
CA LEU A 54 11.26 -3.57 1.25
C LEU A 54 12.65 -3.28 1.87
N SER A 55 13.65 -4.05 1.45
CA SER A 55 15.07 -3.91 1.80
C SER A 55 15.83 -2.93 0.91
N GLY A 56 15.24 -2.43 -0.18
CA GLY A 56 15.88 -1.52 -1.14
C GLY A 56 16.83 -2.20 -2.14
N ILE A 57 16.69 -3.51 -2.33
CA ILE A 57 17.46 -4.33 -3.28
C ILE A 57 16.73 -4.38 -4.64
N ASP A 58 17.46 -4.40 -5.76
CA ASP A 58 16.85 -4.65 -7.09
C ASP A 58 16.27 -6.07 -7.12
N TRP A 59 14.94 -6.16 -7.15
CA TRP A 59 14.18 -7.40 -7.11
C TRP A 59 14.38 -8.31 -8.34
N ARG A 60 14.94 -7.79 -9.45
CA ARG A 60 15.26 -8.56 -10.67
C ARG A 60 16.66 -9.16 -10.64
N ASN A 61 17.56 -8.54 -9.87
CA ASN A 61 18.93 -8.98 -9.70
C ASN A 61 19.36 -8.73 -8.25
N PRO A 62 18.96 -9.60 -7.31
CA PRO A 62 19.20 -9.37 -5.90
C PRO A 62 20.70 -9.41 -5.62
N GLN A 63 21.27 -8.23 -5.39
CA GLN A 63 22.63 -8.03 -4.92
C GLN A 63 22.53 -7.21 -3.65
N GLU A 64 23.03 -7.73 -2.53
CA GLU A 64 23.15 -6.95 -1.31
C GLU A 64 24.24 -5.89 -1.51
N THR A 65 23.84 -4.69 -1.91
CA THR A 65 24.79 -3.60 -2.20
C THR A 65 25.22 -2.82 -0.96
N TRP A 66 24.91 -3.29 0.25
CA TRP A 66 25.38 -2.68 1.48
C TRP A 66 26.53 -3.47 2.10
N ARG A 67 27.74 -2.91 2.01
CA ARG A 67 28.88 -3.31 2.84
C ARG A 67 29.13 -2.18 3.85
N PRO A 68 28.93 -2.38 5.16
CA PRO A 68 29.44 -1.43 6.13
C PRO A 68 30.97 -1.43 6.02
N THR A 69 31.56 -0.27 5.75
CA THR A 69 32.99 -0.09 6.05
C THR A 69 33.10 -0.21 7.56
N SER A 70 33.82 -1.23 8.05
CA SER A 70 34.15 -1.32 9.47
C SER A 70 34.82 -0.01 9.86
N VAL A 71 34.18 0.76 10.74
CA VAL A 71 34.87 1.78 11.52
C VAL A 71 35.65 1.01 12.57
N GLY A 72 36.94 0.84 12.31
CA GLY A 72 37.90 0.36 13.29
C GLY A 72 38.20 1.42 14.33
#